data_AF-A0A5B8NL22-F1
#
_entry.id   AF-A0A5B8NL22-F1
#
_cell.length_a   1.000
_cell.length_b   1.000
_cell.length_c   1.000
_cell.angle_alpha   90.00
_cell.angle_beta   90.00
_cell.angle_gamma   90.00
#
_symmetry.space_group_name_H-M   'P 1'
#
loop_
_entity.id
_entity.type
_entity.pdbx_description
1 polymer ?
#
loop_
_entity_poly.entity_id
_entity_poly.type
_entity_poly.pdbx_seq_one_letter_code
_entity_poly.pdbx_strand_id
1 'polypeptide(L)'
;MDIETAIACINYLLIHNTANGERINEIEEELLRGCWEGKSYQQIARESKRTNDRSYISNCASALWKDLSEALGENIKLSSLKNALQDWYNSGGKAKLESRGFYPRQRHQFFNLLNNNNYIYRQEEETCYYAIVQNICLRLKGLTQVGKTVMIKRVISRLKEEKKYNFVYLSFKEIENERLTNLEDLIRWLAEKITKKLNYNYDLDNYWKPKRLGAIVQCSSYLEEYILSKLEYPVVLCIDDVHLLLPYQQINDNFFKMLRSWLEKEDPVWRDFFRLAIIYTTDIYTSQDINRSPFNLGTVVELSEFNEDEVEKVIKTYPRIQPEQLPSNSVTQFRHLINDNPYLLTIALEYLSVHPKQTLLDIISTASTDVGIYQAHLRNLWLKLEQNSELEALFKKVIKSPNKVMLKPHQSDFLQRMGLVKILPEGGVKPRCELYRQYFSRYWS
;
A
#
# COMPACT_ATOMS: atom_id res chain seq x y z
N MET A 1 3.47 -15.44 -19.76
CA MET A 1 3.45 -15.37 -18.29
C MET A 1 4.36 -14.25 -17.80
N ASP A 2 3.89 -13.42 -16.86
CA ASP A 2 4.68 -12.40 -16.18
C ASP A 2 5.54 -13.00 -15.05
N ILE A 3 6.52 -12.25 -14.55
CA ILE A 3 7.48 -12.74 -13.52
C ILE A 3 6.80 -13.08 -12.19
N GLU A 4 5.73 -12.38 -11.80
CA GLU A 4 5.07 -12.67 -10.53
C GLU A 4 4.33 -14.01 -10.62
N THR A 5 3.63 -14.25 -11.72
CA THR A 5 2.99 -15.55 -11.98
C THR A 5 4.05 -16.65 -12.05
N ALA A 6 5.21 -16.39 -12.66
CA ALA A 6 6.31 -17.34 -12.71
C ALA A 6 6.85 -17.68 -11.31
N ILE A 7 7.05 -16.67 -10.45
CA ILE A 7 7.47 -16.85 -9.05
C ILE A 7 6.42 -17.66 -8.27
N ALA A 8 5.13 -17.43 -8.52
CA ALA A 8 4.06 -18.21 -7.89
C ALA A 8 4.09 -19.68 -8.32
N CYS A 9 4.30 -19.95 -9.62
CA CYS A 9 4.48 -21.31 -10.15
C CYS A 9 5.69 -22.00 -9.50
N ILE A 10 6.83 -21.32 -9.47
CA ILE A 10 8.08 -21.83 -8.90
C ILE A 10 7.90 -22.18 -7.43
N ASN A 11 7.33 -21.28 -6.63
CA ASN A 11 7.08 -21.55 -5.22
C ASN A 11 6.16 -22.74 -4.99
N TYR A 12 5.10 -22.88 -5.81
CA TYR A 12 4.23 -24.05 -5.73
C TYR A 12 5.00 -25.34 -6.04
N LEU A 13 5.79 -25.33 -7.12
CA LEU A 13 6.55 -26.48 -7.59
C LEU A 13 7.59 -26.92 -6.56
N LEU A 14 8.35 -25.99 -5.98
CA LEU A 14 9.37 -26.30 -5.00
C LEU A 14 8.77 -26.89 -3.71
N ILE A 15 7.70 -26.29 -3.19
CA ILE A 15 7.03 -26.77 -1.97
C ILE A 15 6.47 -28.19 -2.13
N HIS A 16 5.95 -28.52 -3.30
CA HIS A 16 5.17 -29.74 -3.49
C HIS A 16 5.91 -30.87 -4.21
N ASN A 17 7.02 -30.58 -4.88
CA ASN A 17 7.73 -31.55 -5.70
C ASN A 17 9.23 -31.69 -5.39
N THR A 18 9.77 -30.98 -4.37
CA THR A 18 11.17 -31.16 -3.95
C THR A 18 11.27 -31.62 -2.50
N ALA A 19 12.35 -32.33 -2.15
CA ALA A 19 12.57 -32.85 -0.80
C ALA A 19 12.75 -31.75 0.26
N ASN A 20 13.21 -30.56 -0.14
CA ASN A 20 13.41 -29.42 0.76
C ASN A 20 12.10 -28.70 1.10
N GLY A 21 11.10 -28.72 0.22
CA GLY A 21 9.75 -28.19 0.50
C GLY A 21 9.68 -26.68 0.80
N GLU A 22 10.74 -25.93 0.49
CA GLU A 22 10.88 -24.52 0.83
C GLU A 22 10.49 -23.60 -0.34
N ARG A 23 10.11 -22.37 0.00
CA ARG A 23 9.91 -21.28 -0.97
C ARG A 23 11.26 -20.75 -1.42
N ILE A 24 11.26 -20.09 -2.59
CA ILE A 24 12.44 -19.32 -2.97
C ILE A 24 12.72 -18.26 -1.90
N ASN A 25 13.99 -18.13 -1.53
CA ASN A 25 14.45 -17.08 -0.64
C ASN A 25 14.63 -15.75 -1.39
N GLU A 26 14.95 -14.68 -0.67
CA GLU A 26 15.05 -13.35 -1.27
C GLU A 26 16.15 -13.23 -2.34
N ILE A 27 17.25 -13.98 -2.21
CA ILE A 27 18.35 -13.97 -3.18
C ILE A 27 17.94 -14.72 -4.45
N GLU A 28 17.25 -15.84 -4.31
CA GLU A 28 16.69 -16.59 -5.43
C GLU A 28 15.59 -15.80 -6.16
N GLU A 29 14.80 -15.01 -5.43
CA GLU A 29 13.82 -14.10 -6.04
C GLU A 29 14.52 -12.97 -6.83
N GLU A 30 15.52 -12.30 -6.26
CA GLU A 30 16.33 -11.30 -6.96
C GLU A 30 16.99 -11.89 -8.22
N LEU A 31 17.52 -13.11 -8.10
CA LEU A 31 18.11 -13.86 -9.19
C LEU A 31 17.10 -14.15 -10.30
N LEU A 32 15.92 -14.68 -9.95
CA LEU A 32 14.87 -14.97 -10.92
C LEU A 32 14.42 -13.71 -11.64
N ARG A 33 14.19 -12.61 -10.92
CA ARG A 33 13.78 -11.33 -11.50
C ARG A 33 14.82 -10.79 -12.46
N GLY A 34 16.08 -10.76 -12.06
CA GLY A 34 17.17 -10.28 -12.92
C GLY A 34 17.36 -11.15 -14.17
N CYS A 35 17.28 -12.46 -14.01
CA CYS A 35 17.36 -13.38 -15.14
C CYS A 35 16.16 -13.25 -16.09
N TRP A 36 14.96 -12.98 -15.56
CA TRP A 36 13.75 -12.72 -16.36
C TRP A 36 13.82 -11.43 -17.18
N GLU A 37 14.62 -10.46 -16.72
CA GLU A 37 14.94 -9.22 -17.42
C GLU A 37 16.14 -9.36 -18.38
N GLY A 38 16.75 -10.54 -18.47
CA GLY A 38 17.91 -10.80 -19.33
C GLY A 38 19.25 -10.31 -18.78
N LYS A 39 19.34 -10.02 -17.48
CA LYS A 39 20.58 -9.60 -16.82
C LYS A 39 21.55 -10.77 -16.62
N SER A 40 22.84 -10.47 -16.69
CA SER A 40 23.91 -11.41 -16.33
C SER A 40 24.04 -11.56 -14.82
N TYR A 41 24.57 -12.70 -14.34
CA TYR A 41 24.82 -12.90 -12.89
C TYR A 41 25.71 -11.81 -12.27
N GLN A 42 26.59 -11.19 -13.06
CA GLN A 42 27.42 -10.09 -12.59
C GLN A 42 26.63 -8.79 -12.40
N GLN A 43 25.63 -8.52 -13.25
CA GLN A 43 24.70 -7.40 -13.05
C GLN A 43 23.78 -7.67 -11.87
N ILE A 44 23.26 -8.89 -11.74
CA ILE A 44 22.41 -9.29 -10.61
C ILE A 44 23.16 -9.14 -9.29
N ALA A 45 24.41 -9.60 -9.20
CA ALA A 45 25.24 -9.40 -8.02
C ALA A 45 25.43 -7.91 -7.69
N ARG A 46 25.71 -7.06 -8.70
CA ARG A 46 25.88 -5.61 -8.47
C ARG A 46 24.61 -4.91 -7.99
N GLU A 47 23.45 -5.40 -8.41
CA GLU A 47 22.13 -4.81 -8.10
C GLU A 47 21.46 -5.47 -6.89
N SER A 48 21.96 -6.62 -6.43
CA SER A 48 21.44 -7.34 -5.27
C SER A 48 21.62 -6.53 -4.00
N LYS A 49 20.59 -6.54 -3.16
CA LYS A 49 20.65 -5.88 -1.84
C LYS A 49 21.41 -6.71 -0.80
N ARG A 50 21.77 -7.95 -1.14
CA ARG A 50 22.28 -8.96 -0.20
C ARG A 50 23.74 -9.32 -0.46
N THR A 51 24.20 -9.32 -1.71
CA THR A 51 25.57 -9.72 -2.04
C THR A 51 26.04 -9.15 -3.36
N ASN A 52 27.28 -8.68 -3.43
CA ASN A 52 27.94 -8.29 -4.68
C ASN A 52 28.84 -9.38 -5.28
N ASP A 53 28.84 -10.58 -4.69
CA ASP A 53 29.65 -11.70 -5.15
C ASP A 53 28.96 -12.48 -6.27
N ARG A 54 29.52 -12.37 -7.48
CA ARG A 54 29.09 -13.13 -8.66
C ARG A 54 29.15 -14.64 -8.42
N SER A 55 30.17 -15.13 -7.72
CA SER A 55 30.38 -16.56 -7.49
C SER A 55 29.28 -17.13 -6.61
N TYR A 56 28.90 -16.39 -5.58
CA TYR A 56 27.78 -16.73 -4.72
C TYR A 56 26.45 -16.77 -5.50
N ILE A 57 26.14 -15.72 -6.29
CA ILE A 57 24.94 -15.70 -7.15
C ILE A 57 24.93 -16.87 -8.14
N SER A 58 26.08 -17.19 -8.74
CA SER A 58 26.19 -18.33 -9.67
C SER A 58 25.92 -19.67 -8.98
N ASN A 59 26.41 -19.86 -7.75
CA ASN A 59 26.16 -21.08 -6.98
C ASN A 59 24.68 -21.21 -6.59
N CYS A 60 24.06 -20.12 -6.13
CA CYS A 60 22.62 -20.08 -5.86
C CYS A 60 21.80 -20.40 -7.12
N ALA A 61 22.19 -19.85 -8.28
CA ALA A 61 21.54 -20.14 -9.55
C ALA A 61 21.58 -21.64 -9.86
N SER A 62 22.77 -22.24 -9.76
CA SER A 62 22.97 -23.67 -10.04
C SER A 62 22.15 -24.57 -9.13
N ALA A 63 22.01 -24.24 -7.84
CA ALA A 63 21.16 -24.95 -6.91
C ALA A 63 19.68 -24.83 -7.31
N LEU A 64 19.19 -23.61 -7.55
CA LEU A 64 17.80 -23.35 -7.93
C LEU A 64 17.41 -24.03 -9.25
N TRP A 65 18.29 -24.04 -10.25
CA TRP A 65 18.03 -24.74 -11.52
C TRP A 65 17.95 -26.25 -11.35
N LYS A 66 18.73 -26.82 -10.42
CA LYS A 66 18.65 -28.24 -10.10
C LYS A 66 17.31 -28.58 -9.45
N ASP A 67 16.89 -27.80 -8.45
CA ASP A 67 15.63 -28.03 -7.74
C ASP A 67 14.41 -27.85 -8.65
N LEU A 68 14.45 -26.86 -9.55
CA LEU A 68 13.41 -26.68 -10.56
C LEU A 68 13.38 -27.78 -11.61
N SER A 69 14.54 -28.30 -12.00
CA SER A 69 14.61 -29.44 -12.92
C SER A 69 14.02 -30.70 -12.31
N GLU A 70 14.27 -30.94 -11.02
CA GLU A 70 13.66 -32.02 -10.26
C GLU A 70 12.14 -31.82 -10.14
N ALA A 71 11.69 -30.62 -9.77
CA ALA A 71 10.28 -30.32 -9.55
C ALA A 71 9.41 -30.40 -10.83
N LEU A 72 9.99 -30.12 -12.00
CA LEU A 72 9.33 -30.16 -13.30
C LEU A 72 9.55 -31.47 -14.07
N GLY A 73 10.52 -32.29 -13.65
CA GLY A 73 10.85 -33.56 -14.30
C GLY A 73 11.57 -33.41 -15.65
N GLU A 74 12.14 -32.24 -15.94
CA GLU A 74 12.88 -31.95 -17.16
C GLU A 74 14.11 -31.06 -16.87
N ASN A 75 15.12 -31.05 -17.76
CA ASN A 75 16.32 -30.25 -17.55
C ASN A 75 16.04 -28.76 -17.83
N ILE A 76 15.98 -27.95 -16.78
CA ILE A 76 15.65 -26.53 -16.84
C ILE A 76 16.92 -25.68 -17.00
N LYS A 77 16.95 -24.89 -18.06
CA LYS A 77 17.89 -23.78 -18.27
C LYS A 77 17.11 -22.48 -18.25
N LEU A 78 17.78 -21.35 -17.99
CA LEU A 78 17.12 -20.04 -18.00
C LEU A 78 16.36 -19.76 -19.32
N SER A 79 16.92 -20.19 -20.45
CA SER A 79 16.29 -20.05 -21.76
C SER A 79 15.03 -20.91 -21.96
N SER A 80 14.88 -22.01 -21.22
CA SER A 80 13.72 -22.91 -21.30
C SER A 80 12.72 -22.74 -20.16
N LEU A 81 13.13 -22.16 -19.03
CA LEU A 81 12.33 -21.95 -17.82
C LEU A 81 10.97 -21.28 -18.11
N LYS A 82 10.98 -20.24 -18.95
CA LYS A 82 9.76 -19.49 -19.26
C LYS A 82 8.72 -20.35 -19.98
N ASN A 83 9.16 -21.20 -20.91
CA ASN A 83 8.27 -22.09 -21.65
C ASN A 83 7.81 -23.24 -20.76
N ALA A 84 8.73 -23.88 -20.03
CA ALA A 84 8.43 -24.94 -19.08
C ALA A 84 7.35 -24.56 -18.06
N LEU A 85 7.52 -23.39 -17.43
CA LEU A 85 6.53 -22.88 -16.47
C LEU A 85 5.20 -22.50 -17.15
N GLN A 86 5.25 -21.96 -18.37
CA GLN A 86 4.05 -21.61 -19.12
C GLN A 86 3.25 -22.85 -19.50
N ASP A 87 3.93 -23.93 -19.91
CA ASP A 87 3.33 -25.20 -20.28
C ASP A 87 2.73 -25.88 -19.04
N TRP A 88 3.49 -25.94 -17.94
CA TRP A 88 2.99 -26.43 -16.66
C TRP A 88 1.76 -25.65 -16.17
N TYR A 89 1.81 -24.32 -16.27
CA TYR A 89 0.69 -23.45 -15.88
C TYR A 89 -0.57 -23.76 -16.71
N ASN A 90 -0.41 -23.95 -18.02
CA ASN A 90 -1.50 -24.26 -18.94
C ASN A 90 -2.02 -25.70 -18.79
N SER A 91 -1.17 -26.66 -18.41
CA SER A 91 -1.52 -28.08 -18.26
C SER A 91 -2.20 -28.42 -16.92
N GLY A 92 -2.87 -27.44 -16.30
CA GLY A 92 -3.56 -27.60 -15.01
C GLY A 92 -2.83 -27.01 -13.79
N GLY A 93 -1.62 -26.46 -13.97
CA GLY A 93 -0.91 -25.71 -12.93
C GLY A 93 -1.71 -24.50 -12.45
N LYS A 94 -2.43 -23.81 -13.35
CA LYS A 94 -3.34 -22.71 -12.99
C LYS A 94 -4.36 -23.14 -11.94
N ALA A 95 -5.16 -24.18 -12.19
CA ALA A 95 -6.15 -24.67 -11.24
C ALA A 95 -5.53 -25.09 -9.89
N LYS A 96 -4.31 -25.64 -9.92
CA LYS A 96 -3.55 -26.00 -8.71
C LYS A 96 -3.13 -24.78 -7.89
N LEU A 97 -2.65 -23.72 -8.54
CA LEU A 97 -2.33 -22.44 -7.90
C LEU A 97 -3.58 -21.78 -7.32
N GLU A 98 -4.70 -21.82 -8.06
CA GLU A 98 -6.00 -21.27 -7.65
C GLU A 98 -6.56 -22.00 -6.43
N SER A 99 -6.53 -23.35 -6.44
CA SER A 99 -7.01 -24.17 -5.32
C SER A 99 -6.18 -24.05 -4.03
N ARG A 100 -4.93 -23.57 -4.11
CA ARG A 100 -4.00 -23.47 -2.98
C ARG A 100 -3.54 -22.05 -2.65
N GLY A 101 -4.14 -21.03 -3.26
CA GLY A 101 -3.90 -19.62 -2.93
C GLY A 101 -2.52 -19.07 -3.34
N PHE A 102 -1.88 -19.66 -4.34
CA PHE A 102 -0.60 -19.17 -4.91
C PHE A 102 -0.87 -18.15 -6.04
N TYR A 103 -1.50 -17.02 -5.72
CA TYR A 103 -1.56 -15.90 -6.67
C TYR A 103 -0.36 -14.97 -6.50
N PRO A 104 0.17 -14.40 -7.60
CA PRO A 104 1.09 -13.28 -7.52
C PRO A 104 0.47 -12.11 -6.75
N ARG A 105 1.07 -11.77 -5.61
CA ARG A 105 0.72 -10.57 -4.85
C ARG A 105 1.05 -9.33 -5.70
N GLN A 106 0.04 -8.47 -5.89
CA GLN A 106 0.12 -6.99 -6.04
C GLN A 106 0.00 -6.28 -7.40
N ARG A 107 -0.06 -6.88 -8.60
CA ARG A 107 -0.23 -6.06 -9.84
C ARG A 107 -1.64 -5.95 -10.41
N HIS A 108 -2.48 -6.98 -10.29
CA HIS A 108 -3.82 -6.94 -10.89
C HIS A 108 -4.87 -6.13 -10.10
N GLN A 109 -4.67 -5.93 -8.80
CA GLN A 109 -5.59 -5.12 -7.97
C GLN A 109 -5.49 -3.61 -8.27
N PHE A 110 -4.31 -3.08 -8.57
CA PHE A 110 -4.13 -1.64 -8.79
C PHE A 110 -4.47 -1.18 -10.21
N PHE A 111 -4.20 -1.99 -11.24
CA PHE A 111 -4.51 -1.58 -12.62
C PHE A 111 -6.01 -1.57 -12.91
N ASN A 112 -6.80 -2.48 -12.31
CA ASN A 112 -8.25 -2.48 -12.47
C ASN A 112 -8.96 -1.34 -11.72
N LEU A 113 -8.38 -0.81 -10.64
CA LEU A 113 -8.90 0.36 -9.91
C LEU A 113 -8.62 1.68 -10.63
N LEU A 114 -7.58 1.74 -11.48
CA LEU A 114 -7.29 2.90 -12.33
C LEU A 114 -8.02 2.86 -13.68
N ASN A 115 -8.42 1.68 -14.15
CA ASN A 115 -9.37 1.56 -15.24
C ASN A 115 -10.76 2.00 -14.74
N ASN A 116 -11.37 2.98 -15.40
CA ASN A 116 -12.61 3.65 -14.99
C ASN A 116 -13.84 2.74 -14.74
N ASN A 117 -13.76 1.43 -14.99
CA ASN A 117 -14.92 0.54 -14.91
C ASN A 117 -15.33 0.13 -13.49
N ASN A 118 -14.42 0.21 -12.50
CA ASN A 118 -14.67 -0.35 -11.16
C ASN A 118 -14.60 0.69 -10.02
N TYR A 119 -14.36 1.96 -10.34
CA TYR A 119 -14.27 3.03 -9.36
C TYR A 119 -15.55 3.86 -9.32
N ILE A 120 -16.04 4.17 -8.12
CA ILE A 120 -17.12 5.15 -7.94
C ILE A 120 -16.56 6.51 -7.56
N TYR A 121 -17.00 7.53 -8.29
CA TYR A 121 -16.70 8.91 -7.95
C TYR A 121 -17.19 9.24 -6.55
N ARG A 122 -16.33 9.86 -5.73
CA ARG A 122 -16.65 10.34 -4.39
C ARG A 122 -16.52 11.85 -4.36
N GLN A 123 -17.46 12.53 -3.71
CA GLN A 123 -17.58 13.99 -3.77
C GLN A 123 -16.34 14.71 -3.24
N GLU A 124 -15.61 14.08 -2.31
CA GLU A 124 -14.35 14.57 -1.74
C GLU A 124 -13.25 14.79 -2.81
N GLU A 125 -13.36 14.15 -3.98
CA GLU A 125 -12.44 14.36 -5.11
C GLU A 125 -12.43 15.81 -5.59
N GLU A 126 -13.58 16.48 -5.69
CA GLU A 126 -13.63 17.89 -6.10
C GLU A 126 -12.88 18.76 -5.08
N THR A 127 -13.09 18.53 -3.78
CA THR A 127 -12.40 19.30 -2.74
C THR A 127 -10.89 19.10 -2.82
N CYS A 128 -10.43 17.87 -3.07
CA CYS A 128 -9.02 17.56 -3.29
C CYS A 128 -8.47 18.29 -4.52
N TYR A 129 -9.18 18.22 -5.64
CA TYR A 129 -8.79 18.85 -6.90
C TYR A 129 -8.63 20.37 -6.72
N TYR A 130 -9.66 21.04 -6.19
CA TYR A 130 -9.64 22.49 -6.03
C TYR A 130 -8.60 22.97 -5.03
N ALA A 131 -8.36 22.24 -3.93
CA ALA A 131 -7.29 22.57 -2.99
C ALA A 131 -5.93 22.63 -3.69
N ILE A 132 -5.61 21.62 -4.51
CA ILE A 132 -4.33 21.57 -5.25
C ILE A 132 -4.24 22.69 -6.28
N VAL A 133 -5.31 22.95 -7.05
CA VAL A 133 -5.33 24.02 -8.06
C VAL A 133 -5.12 25.39 -7.43
N GLN A 134 -5.70 25.63 -6.25
CA GLN A 134 -5.63 26.91 -5.53
C GLN A 134 -4.34 27.08 -4.71
N ASN A 135 -3.37 26.17 -4.84
CA ASN A 135 -2.15 26.15 -4.02
C ASN A 135 -2.43 26.08 -2.51
N ILE A 136 -3.49 25.38 -2.13
CA ILE A 136 -3.83 25.10 -0.74
C ILE A 136 -3.32 23.70 -0.42
N CYS A 137 -2.50 23.58 0.64
CA CYS A 137 -2.00 22.26 1.07
C CYS A 137 -3.17 21.30 1.32
N LEU A 138 -3.18 20.16 0.62
CA LEU A 138 -4.21 19.14 0.79
C LEU A 138 -3.82 18.16 1.90
N ARG A 139 -4.75 17.89 2.80
CA ARG A 139 -4.60 16.88 3.87
C ARG A 139 -5.70 15.85 3.77
N LEU A 140 -5.39 14.73 3.14
CA LEU A 140 -6.32 13.62 2.95
C LEU A 140 -6.18 12.61 4.10
N LYS A 141 -7.14 12.62 5.02
CA LYS A 141 -7.17 11.71 6.17
C LYS A 141 -8.28 10.68 6.05
N GLY A 142 -8.23 9.65 6.89
CA GLY A 142 -9.24 8.59 6.94
C GLY A 142 -8.65 7.29 7.44
N LEU A 143 -9.48 6.28 7.69
CA LEU A 143 -9.01 4.96 8.12
C LEU A 143 -8.14 4.28 7.05
N THR A 144 -7.34 3.28 7.43
CA THR A 144 -6.66 2.46 6.41
C THR A 144 -7.71 1.77 5.52
N GLN A 145 -7.36 1.49 4.27
CA GLN A 145 -8.21 0.72 3.34
C GLN A 145 -9.54 1.38 2.91
N VAL A 146 -9.74 2.68 3.14
CA VAL A 146 -10.94 3.43 2.66
C VAL A 146 -10.79 4.03 1.24
N GLY A 147 -9.67 3.76 0.56
CA GLY A 147 -9.45 4.21 -0.82
C GLY A 147 -8.73 5.56 -0.99
N LYS A 148 -8.13 6.13 0.07
CA LYS A 148 -7.40 7.43 0.00
C LYS A 148 -6.39 7.49 -1.14
N THR A 149 -5.53 6.47 -1.24
CA THR A 149 -4.49 6.38 -2.28
C THR A 149 -5.07 6.21 -3.69
N VAL A 150 -6.24 5.60 -3.84
CA VAL A 150 -6.91 5.48 -5.15
C VAL A 150 -7.50 6.83 -5.55
N MET A 151 -8.23 7.47 -4.64
CA MET A 151 -8.83 8.79 -4.82
C MET A 151 -7.78 9.83 -5.26
N ILE A 152 -6.68 9.96 -4.51
CA ILE A 152 -5.67 10.96 -4.84
C ILE A 152 -5.01 10.68 -6.20
N LYS A 153 -4.78 9.42 -6.56
CA LYS A 153 -4.22 9.06 -7.88
C LYS A 153 -5.16 9.46 -9.03
N ARG A 154 -6.47 9.40 -8.83
CA ARG A 154 -7.45 9.88 -9.81
C ARG A 154 -7.44 11.40 -9.94
N VAL A 155 -7.44 12.11 -8.82
CA VAL A 155 -7.29 13.58 -8.80
C VAL A 155 -6.01 13.99 -9.52
N ILE A 156 -4.91 13.28 -9.27
CA ILE A 156 -3.63 13.46 -9.96
C ILE A 156 -3.76 13.23 -11.48
N SER A 157 -4.41 12.14 -11.92
CA SER A 157 -4.61 11.86 -13.35
C SER A 157 -5.37 12.99 -14.03
N ARG A 158 -6.48 13.43 -13.43
CA ARG A 158 -7.29 14.54 -13.93
C ARG A 158 -6.48 15.83 -14.04
N LEU A 159 -5.68 16.17 -13.03
CA LEU A 159 -4.83 17.37 -13.07
C LEU A 159 -3.72 17.28 -14.13
N LYS A 160 -3.15 16.09 -14.37
CA LYS A 160 -2.19 15.88 -15.48
C LYS A 160 -2.85 16.16 -16.83
N GLU A 161 -4.04 15.61 -17.03
CA GLU A 161 -4.79 15.73 -18.28
C GLU A 161 -5.26 17.17 -18.54
N GLU A 162 -5.82 17.83 -17.52
CA GLU A 162 -6.45 19.15 -17.67
C GLU A 162 -5.48 20.33 -17.51
N LYS A 163 -4.43 20.19 -16.68
CA LYS A 163 -3.55 21.31 -16.27
C LYS A 163 -2.07 21.08 -16.56
N LYS A 164 -1.68 19.90 -17.06
CA LYS A 164 -0.28 19.50 -17.34
C LYS A 164 0.64 19.55 -16.12
N TYR A 165 0.09 19.42 -14.91
CA TYR A 165 0.91 19.43 -13.69
C TYR A 165 1.89 18.26 -13.67
N ASN A 166 3.08 18.51 -13.12
CA ASN A 166 4.04 17.48 -12.74
C ASN A 166 3.61 16.83 -11.42
N PHE A 167 3.95 15.55 -11.23
CA PHE A 167 3.56 14.83 -10.01
C PHE A 167 4.65 13.93 -9.49
N VAL A 168 4.87 14.02 -8.19
CA VAL A 168 5.74 13.12 -7.44
C VAL A 168 4.90 12.49 -6.33
N TYR A 169 4.57 11.21 -6.49
CA TYR A 169 3.94 10.43 -5.42
C TYR A 169 5.01 9.61 -4.69
N LEU A 170 5.07 9.79 -3.38
CA LEU A 170 5.97 9.11 -2.45
C LEU A 170 5.15 8.42 -1.38
N SER A 171 5.42 7.15 -1.11
CA SER A 171 4.90 6.44 0.06
C SER A 171 6.04 6.14 1.00
N PHE A 172 5.88 6.44 2.29
CA PHE A 172 6.88 6.09 3.31
C PHE A 172 7.02 4.58 3.54
N LYS A 173 6.13 3.76 2.98
CA LYS A 173 6.35 2.30 2.91
C LYS A 173 7.52 1.92 2.00
N GLU A 174 7.98 2.81 1.13
CA GLU A 174 9.15 2.59 0.27
C GLU A 174 10.49 2.89 0.95
N ILE A 175 10.47 3.44 2.17
CA ILE A 175 11.67 3.84 2.91
C ILE A 175 12.13 2.68 3.78
N GLU A 176 13.42 2.35 3.74
CA GLU A 176 13.99 1.40 4.71
C GLU A 176 13.97 2.00 6.12
N ASN A 177 13.63 1.20 7.14
CA ASN A 177 13.45 1.69 8.51
C ASN A 177 14.68 2.43 9.05
N GLU A 178 15.90 2.03 8.65
CA GLU A 178 17.14 2.69 9.08
C GLU A 178 17.16 4.17 8.66
N ARG A 179 16.65 4.51 7.47
CA ARG A 179 16.61 5.89 6.99
C ARG A 179 15.58 6.76 7.72
N LEU A 180 14.60 6.15 8.40
CA LEU A 180 13.63 6.88 9.23
C LEU A 180 14.22 7.27 10.60
N THR A 181 15.39 6.74 10.95
CA THR A 181 16.10 7.05 12.21
C THR A 181 17.08 8.21 12.11
N ASN A 182 17.33 8.73 10.90
CA ASN A 182 18.24 9.84 10.64
C ASN A 182 17.57 10.89 9.73
N LEU A 183 17.52 12.15 10.20
CA LEU A 183 16.92 13.25 9.45
C LEU A 183 17.62 13.51 8.11
N GLU A 184 18.96 13.44 8.08
CA GLU A 184 19.72 13.69 6.86
C GLU A 184 19.43 12.63 5.80
N ASP A 185 19.39 11.36 6.18
CA ASP A 185 19.10 10.25 5.27
C ASP A 185 17.67 10.34 4.71
N LEU A 186 16.69 10.70 5.55
CA LEU A 186 15.31 10.92 5.12
C LEU A 186 15.20 12.06 4.10
N ILE A 187 15.82 13.20 4.38
CA ILE A 187 15.73 14.38 3.50
C ILE A 187 16.50 14.13 2.20
N ARG A 188 17.66 13.45 2.26
CA ARG A 188 18.41 13.06 1.07
C ARG A 188 17.61 12.09 0.21
N TRP A 189 17.00 11.07 0.82
CA TRP A 189 16.09 10.15 0.14
C TRP A 189 14.91 10.88 -0.52
N LEU A 190 14.33 11.86 0.17
CA LEU A 190 13.23 12.68 -0.37
C LEU A 190 13.67 13.39 -1.65
N ALA A 191 14.82 14.08 -1.60
CA ALA A 191 15.36 14.80 -2.74
C ALA A 191 15.69 13.85 -3.91
N GLU A 192 16.38 12.74 -3.66
CA GLU A 192 16.70 11.71 -4.66
C GLU A 192 15.44 11.16 -5.34
N LYS A 193 14.39 10.89 -4.57
CA LYS A 193 13.12 10.38 -5.09
C LYS A 193 12.39 11.43 -5.93
N ILE A 194 12.36 12.69 -5.51
CA ILE A 194 11.77 13.78 -6.29
C ILE A 194 12.48 13.91 -7.63
N THR A 195 13.81 14.00 -7.63
CA THR A 195 14.64 14.12 -8.84
C THR A 195 14.39 12.95 -9.79
N LYS A 196 14.43 11.73 -9.28
CA LYS A 196 14.18 10.51 -10.06
C LYS A 196 12.79 10.51 -10.69
N LYS A 197 11.75 10.86 -9.93
CA LYS A 197 10.35 10.82 -10.39
C LYS A 197 10.04 11.90 -11.42
N LEU A 198 10.75 13.03 -11.35
CA LEU A 198 10.68 14.10 -12.35
C LEU A 198 11.62 13.89 -13.54
N ASN A 199 12.38 12.78 -13.57
CA ASN A 199 13.32 12.43 -14.64
C ASN A 199 14.42 13.49 -14.88
N TYR A 200 14.89 14.14 -13.80
CA TYR A 200 16.07 15.00 -13.84
C TYR A 200 17.35 14.19 -13.55
N ASN A 201 18.49 14.70 -14.03
CA ASN A 201 19.78 14.13 -13.66
C ASN A 201 20.07 14.37 -12.17
N TYR A 202 20.79 13.44 -11.54
CA TYR A 202 21.22 13.62 -10.16
C TYR A 202 22.37 14.64 -10.11
N ASP A 203 22.18 15.70 -9.33
CA ASP A 203 23.19 16.71 -9.06
C ASP A 203 23.36 16.94 -7.54
N LEU A 204 22.89 15.99 -6.73
CA LEU A 204 22.81 16.16 -5.29
C LEU A 204 24.19 16.39 -4.65
N ASP A 205 25.24 15.74 -5.12
CA ASP A 205 26.58 15.86 -4.51
C ASP A 205 27.17 17.29 -4.63
N ASN A 206 26.73 18.07 -5.63
CA ASN A 206 27.13 19.48 -5.76
C ASN A 206 26.39 20.41 -4.78
N TYR A 207 25.18 20.03 -4.37
CA TYR A 207 24.34 20.79 -3.44
C TYR A 207 24.49 20.32 -1.98
N TRP A 208 24.79 19.04 -1.78
CA TRP A 208 24.92 18.42 -0.46
C TRP A 208 26.37 18.52 0.03
N LYS A 209 26.71 19.67 0.60
CA LYS A 209 28.06 19.94 1.16
C LYS A 209 28.03 19.81 2.68
N PRO A 210 28.46 18.67 3.28
CA PRO A 210 28.21 18.29 4.68
C PRO A 210 28.81 19.20 5.77
N LYS A 211 29.39 20.36 5.42
CA LYS A 211 30.14 21.22 6.36
C LYS A 211 29.68 22.68 6.42
N ARG A 212 28.60 23.08 5.73
CA ARG A 212 28.16 24.50 5.70
C ARG A 212 26.72 24.76 6.12
N LEU A 213 25.78 23.87 5.75
CA LEU A 213 24.35 24.06 5.97
C LEU A 213 23.73 22.74 6.45
N GLY A 214 22.61 22.78 7.19
CA GLY A 214 21.88 21.58 7.59
C GLY A 214 21.10 20.96 6.42
N ALA A 215 20.81 19.65 6.48
CA ALA A 215 20.14 18.88 5.43
C ALA A 215 18.82 19.53 4.91
N ILE A 216 18.02 20.11 5.81
CA ILE A 216 16.79 20.85 5.46
C ILE A 216 17.08 22.01 4.49
N VAL A 217 18.09 22.83 4.82
CA VAL A 217 18.45 24.00 4.01
C VAL A 217 19.01 23.55 2.67
N GLN A 218 19.88 22.54 2.67
CA GLN A 218 20.45 21.99 1.44
C GLN A 218 19.37 21.43 0.50
N CYS A 219 18.41 20.69 1.04
CA CYS A 219 17.27 20.18 0.27
C CYS A 219 16.40 21.31 -0.27
N SER A 220 16.13 22.33 0.55
CA SER A 220 15.35 23.49 0.13
C SER A 220 16.01 24.23 -1.02
N SER A 221 17.31 24.53 -0.92
CA SER A 221 18.09 25.16 -2.00
C SER A 221 18.15 24.27 -3.25
N TYR A 222 18.34 22.96 -3.09
CA TYR A 222 18.33 22.02 -4.21
C TYR A 222 17.00 22.03 -4.96
N LEU A 223 15.88 21.93 -4.23
CA LEU A 223 14.56 21.97 -4.87
C LEU A 223 14.30 23.31 -5.55
N GLU A 224 14.64 24.42 -4.90
CA GLU A 224 14.43 25.77 -5.44
C GLU A 224 15.28 26.04 -6.70
N GLU A 225 16.60 25.89 -6.57
CA GLU A 225 17.57 26.32 -7.58
C GLU A 225 17.72 25.32 -8.73
N TYR A 226 17.57 24.02 -8.46
CA TYR A 226 17.84 22.97 -9.46
C TYR A 226 16.56 22.38 -10.07
N ILE A 227 15.52 22.16 -9.27
CA ILE A 227 14.29 21.49 -9.70
C ILE A 227 13.23 22.51 -10.12
N LEU A 228 12.67 23.26 -9.17
CA LEU A 228 11.51 24.12 -9.35
C LEU A 228 11.76 25.24 -10.36
N SER A 229 12.94 25.87 -10.33
CA SER A 229 13.33 26.93 -11.28
C SER A 229 13.35 26.50 -12.75
N LYS A 230 13.40 25.18 -13.02
CA LYS A 230 13.47 24.59 -14.36
C LYS A 230 12.18 23.90 -14.79
N LEU A 231 11.14 23.91 -13.96
CA LEU A 231 9.87 23.30 -14.30
C LEU A 231 9.08 24.22 -15.24
N GLU A 232 8.50 23.65 -16.30
CA GLU A 232 7.55 24.35 -17.16
C GLU A 232 6.15 24.43 -16.52
N TYR A 233 5.79 23.43 -15.70
CA TYR A 233 4.49 23.30 -15.05
C TYR A 233 4.64 23.00 -13.56
N PRO A 234 3.70 23.45 -12.70
CA PRO A 234 3.76 23.18 -11.26
C PRO A 234 3.87 21.69 -10.94
N VAL A 235 4.59 21.36 -9.87
CA VAL A 235 4.71 20.00 -9.33
C VAL A 235 3.85 19.84 -8.09
N VAL A 236 3.10 18.75 -8.03
CA VAL A 236 2.45 18.29 -6.81
C VAL A 236 3.29 17.20 -6.17
N LEU A 237 3.84 17.52 -5.00
CA LEU A 237 4.45 16.54 -4.12
C LEU A 237 3.34 15.90 -3.27
N CYS A 238 3.11 14.61 -3.47
CA CYS A 238 2.15 13.82 -2.73
C CYS A 238 2.90 12.84 -1.83
N ILE A 239 2.71 12.98 -0.51
CA ILE A 239 3.39 12.16 0.50
C ILE A 239 2.34 11.32 1.23
N ASP A 240 2.41 10.01 1.05
CA ASP A 240 1.53 9.02 1.66
C ASP A 240 2.23 8.28 2.80
N ASP A 241 1.42 7.70 3.68
CA ASP A 241 1.86 6.90 4.83
C ASP A 241 2.73 7.67 5.84
N VAL A 242 2.54 8.98 5.98
CA VAL A 242 3.36 9.81 6.89
C VAL A 242 3.25 9.44 8.38
N HIS A 243 2.20 8.67 8.75
CA HIS A 243 2.07 8.08 10.10
C HIS A 243 3.25 7.17 10.48
N LEU A 244 4.03 6.69 9.51
CA LEU A 244 5.23 5.88 9.77
C LEU A 244 6.38 6.69 10.41
N LEU A 245 6.35 8.03 10.36
CA LEU A 245 7.31 8.87 11.09
C LEU A 245 6.97 9.07 12.57
N LEU A 246 5.77 8.69 13.02
CA LEU A 246 5.31 8.92 14.39
C LEU A 246 6.24 8.34 15.48
N PRO A 247 6.86 7.16 15.32
CA PRO A 247 7.81 6.65 16.30
C PRO A 247 9.08 7.51 16.43
N TYR A 248 9.38 8.37 15.45
CA TYR A 248 10.62 9.14 15.35
C TYR A 248 10.37 10.64 15.57
N GLN A 249 9.90 11.01 16.77
CA GLN A 249 9.34 12.34 17.06
C GLN A 249 10.25 13.52 16.64
N GLN A 250 11.56 13.45 16.90
CA GLN A 250 12.47 14.54 16.52
C GLN A 250 12.58 14.72 14.99
N ILE A 251 12.58 13.62 14.25
CA ILE A 251 12.64 13.62 12.78
C ILE A 251 11.30 14.09 12.23
N ASN A 252 10.21 13.56 12.79
CA ASN A 252 8.85 13.95 12.49
C ASN A 252 8.66 15.48 12.57
N ASP A 253 9.02 16.08 13.70
CA ASP A 253 8.88 17.52 13.94
C ASP A 253 9.69 18.35 12.94
N ASN A 254 10.94 17.97 12.69
CA ASN A 254 11.82 18.71 11.79
C ASN A 254 11.41 18.58 10.31
N PHE A 255 11.01 17.38 9.89
CA PHE A 255 10.50 17.10 8.54
C PHE A 255 9.26 17.94 8.25
N PHE A 256 8.34 18.01 9.20
CA PHE A 256 7.09 18.73 9.07
C PHE A 256 7.26 20.26 9.16
N LYS A 257 8.18 20.75 9.99
CA LYS A 257 8.59 22.17 9.97
C LYS A 257 9.19 22.57 8.62
N MET A 258 9.98 21.70 7.99
CA MET A 258 10.51 21.95 6.64
C MET A 258 9.38 22.09 5.62
N LEU A 259 8.44 21.14 5.56
CA LEU A 259 7.31 21.21 4.64
C LEU A 259 6.48 22.49 4.83
N ARG A 260 6.27 22.92 6.08
CA ARG A 260 5.60 24.18 6.38
C ARG A 260 6.35 25.37 5.79
N SER A 261 7.66 25.43 6.02
CA SER A 261 8.48 26.54 5.53
C SER A 261 8.41 26.69 4.01
N TRP A 262 8.28 25.57 3.27
CA TRP A 262 8.11 25.59 1.82
C TRP A 262 6.75 26.16 1.39
N LEU A 263 5.70 25.87 2.14
CA LEU A 263 4.35 26.38 1.87
C LEU A 263 4.20 27.87 2.20
N GLU A 264 4.95 28.38 3.19
CA GLU A 264 4.91 29.77 3.63
C GLU A 264 5.83 30.69 2.80
N LYS A 265 6.64 30.14 1.88
CA LYS A 265 7.51 30.95 1.02
C LYS A 265 6.69 31.79 0.04
N GLU A 266 6.88 33.11 0.12
CA GLU A 266 6.33 34.07 -0.85
C GLU A 266 7.13 34.15 -2.16
N ASP A 267 8.31 33.53 -2.19
CA ASP A 267 9.14 33.45 -3.39
C ASP A 267 8.33 32.83 -4.57
N PRO A 268 8.33 33.48 -5.76
CA PRO A 268 7.55 33.02 -6.90
C PRO A 268 7.85 31.58 -7.33
N VAL A 269 9.09 31.10 -7.19
CA VAL A 269 9.45 29.71 -7.55
C VAL A 269 8.67 28.73 -6.69
N TRP A 270 8.56 28.99 -5.39
CA TRP A 270 7.79 28.14 -4.48
C TRP A 270 6.29 28.35 -4.64
N ARG A 271 5.82 29.59 -4.62
CA ARG A 271 4.39 29.93 -4.71
C ARG A 271 3.78 29.42 -6.02
N ASP A 272 4.46 29.59 -7.14
CA ASP A 272 3.86 29.34 -8.45
C ASP A 272 4.02 27.87 -8.85
N PHE A 273 5.13 27.20 -8.49
CA PHE A 273 5.43 25.84 -8.95
C PHE A 273 5.29 24.72 -7.92
N PHE A 274 5.26 24.98 -6.62
CA PHE A 274 5.16 23.92 -5.61
C PHE A 274 3.73 23.74 -5.10
N ARG A 275 3.25 22.50 -5.05
CA ARG A 275 1.99 22.09 -4.41
C ARG A 275 2.24 20.89 -3.50
N LEU A 276 1.53 20.81 -2.38
CA LEU A 276 1.68 19.72 -1.42
C LEU A 276 0.36 19.01 -1.12
N ALA A 277 0.40 17.68 -1.14
CA ALA A 277 -0.67 16.82 -0.67
C ALA A 277 -0.11 15.79 0.32
N ILE A 278 -0.72 15.67 1.48
CA ILE A 278 -0.31 14.75 2.55
C ILE A 278 -1.45 13.81 2.85
N ILE A 279 -1.15 12.51 2.81
CA ILE A 279 -2.12 11.46 3.04
C ILE A 279 -1.74 10.70 4.30
N TYR A 280 -2.71 10.50 5.17
CA TYR A 280 -2.46 9.83 6.44
C TYR A 280 -3.64 9.03 6.95
N THR A 281 -3.31 8.08 7.84
CA THR A 281 -4.29 7.28 8.55
C THR A 281 -4.52 7.87 9.94
N THR A 282 -5.78 8.19 10.25
CA THR A 282 -6.28 8.67 11.56
C THR A 282 -5.63 9.95 12.08
N ASP A 283 -6.11 10.51 13.20
CA ASP A 283 -5.57 11.77 13.75
C ASP A 283 -4.16 11.54 14.32
N ILE A 284 -3.16 11.63 13.45
CA ILE A 284 -1.71 11.62 13.78
C ILE A 284 -1.38 12.66 14.85
N TYR A 285 -2.18 13.72 14.94
CA TYR A 285 -1.96 14.88 15.82
C TYR A 285 -3.03 14.90 16.90
N THR A 286 -2.66 14.55 18.13
CA THR A 286 -3.53 14.81 19.28
C THR A 286 -3.62 16.32 19.53
N SER A 287 -4.70 16.77 20.18
CA SER A 287 -5.00 18.19 20.43
C SER A 287 -3.93 18.96 21.22
N GLN A 288 -2.97 18.30 21.85
CA GLN A 288 -1.83 18.95 22.51
C GLN A 288 -0.72 19.39 21.52
N ASP A 289 -0.73 18.85 20.29
CA ASP A 289 0.22 19.15 19.21
C ASP A 289 -0.33 20.18 18.19
N ILE A 290 -1.46 20.84 18.46
CA ILE A 290 -2.05 21.84 17.53
C ILE A 290 -1.08 23.00 17.21
N ASN A 291 -0.19 23.35 18.15
CA ASN A 291 0.87 24.36 17.94
C ASN A 291 2.16 23.79 17.31
N ARG A 292 2.28 22.46 17.20
CA ARG A 292 3.40 21.75 16.55
C ARG A 292 3.02 21.16 15.21
N SER A 293 1.73 21.07 14.92
CA SER A 293 1.19 20.69 13.63
C SER A 293 1.60 21.78 12.64
N PRO A 294 2.40 21.45 11.61
CA PRO A 294 2.73 22.42 10.56
C PRO A 294 1.49 22.82 9.71
N PHE A 295 0.31 22.29 10.05
CA PHE A 295 -0.84 22.13 9.18
C PHE A 295 -2.07 22.94 9.58
N ASN A 296 -1.93 24.03 10.35
CA ASN A 296 -3.01 25.03 10.38
C ASN A 296 -3.18 25.73 9.02
N LEU A 297 -2.30 25.43 8.06
CA LEU A 297 -2.41 25.79 6.66
C LEU A 297 -2.94 24.60 5.85
N GLY A 298 -4.04 24.82 5.12
CA GLY A 298 -4.55 23.86 4.15
C GLY A 298 -5.89 23.22 4.46
N THR A 299 -6.46 22.57 3.46
CA THR A 299 -7.78 21.93 3.51
C THR A 299 -7.66 20.49 4.01
N VAL A 300 -8.43 20.15 5.05
CA VAL A 300 -8.61 18.75 5.49
C VAL A 300 -9.76 18.13 4.72
N VAL A 301 -9.49 16.99 4.11
CA VAL A 301 -10.50 16.13 3.49
C VAL A 301 -10.45 14.79 4.22
N GLU A 302 -11.55 14.39 4.83
CA GLU A 302 -11.67 13.11 5.52
C GLU A 302 -12.45 12.12 4.67
N LEU A 303 -11.81 11.00 4.36
CA LEU A 303 -12.41 9.92 3.61
C LEU A 303 -12.89 8.80 4.54
N SER A 304 -14.18 8.49 4.45
CA SER A 304 -14.83 7.47 5.27
C SER A 304 -15.03 6.15 4.52
N GLU A 305 -15.57 5.15 5.23
CA GLU A 305 -16.22 3.99 4.61
C GLU A 305 -17.25 4.40 3.54
N PHE A 306 -17.70 3.46 2.71
CA PHE A 306 -18.80 3.77 1.79
C PHE A 306 -20.09 4.05 2.56
N ASN A 307 -20.94 4.91 2.02
CA ASN A 307 -22.34 4.97 2.42
C ASN A 307 -23.17 3.93 1.63
N GLU A 308 -24.45 3.83 1.97
CA GLU A 308 -25.40 2.91 1.33
C GLU A 308 -25.46 3.04 -0.19
N ASP A 309 -25.65 4.27 -0.68
CA ASP A 309 -25.78 4.58 -2.10
C ASP A 309 -24.47 4.26 -2.85
N GLU A 310 -23.33 4.53 -2.22
CA GLU A 310 -22.01 4.20 -2.74
C GLU A 310 -21.82 2.68 -2.88
N VAL A 311 -22.17 1.89 -1.85
CA VAL A 311 -22.10 0.43 -1.92
C VAL A 311 -23.01 -0.11 -3.02
N GLU A 312 -24.27 0.34 -3.06
CA GLU A 312 -25.20 -0.07 -4.10
C GLU A 312 -24.69 0.25 -5.50
N LYS A 313 -24.15 1.45 -5.68
CA LYS A 313 -23.59 1.90 -6.96
C LYS A 313 -22.41 1.03 -7.36
N VAL A 314 -21.47 0.76 -6.45
CA VAL A 314 -20.32 -0.13 -6.72
C VAL A 314 -20.81 -1.50 -7.16
N ILE A 315 -21.73 -2.11 -6.41
CA ILE A 315 -22.25 -3.46 -6.72
C ILE A 315 -22.93 -3.47 -8.10
N LYS A 316 -23.80 -2.49 -8.39
CA LYS A 316 -24.53 -2.39 -9.66
C LYS A 316 -23.60 -2.18 -10.85
N THR A 317 -22.51 -1.44 -10.69
CA THR A 317 -21.56 -1.16 -11.78
C THR A 317 -20.45 -2.19 -11.90
N TYR A 318 -20.28 -3.08 -10.92
CA TYR A 318 -19.16 -4.02 -10.93
C TYR A 318 -19.32 -5.04 -12.06
N PRO A 319 -18.30 -5.21 -12.93
CA PRO A 319 -18.42 -6.09 -14.08
C PRO A 319 -18.56 -7.55 -13.66
N ARG A 320 -19.37 -8.29 -14.43
CA ARG A 320 -19.56 -9.75 -14.29
C ARG A 320 -20.21 -10.21 -12.99
N ILE A 321 -20.90 -9.32 -12.28
CA ILE A 321 -21.79 -9.70 -11.17
C ILE A 321 -23.18 -9.96 -11.73
N GLN A 322 -23.73 -11.15 -11.44
CA GLN A 322 -25.07 -11.54 -11.86
C GLN A 322 -26.08 -11.34 -10.71
N PRO A 323 -27.35 -10.97 -10.99
CA PRO A 323 -28.37 -10.80 -9.95
C PRO A 323 -28.56 -12.02 -9.04
N GLU A 324 -28.38 -13.23 -9.59
CA GLU A 324 -28.51 -14.50 -8.88
C GLU A 324 -27.43 -14.67 -7.79
N GLN A 325 -26.29 -13.99 -7.94
CA GLN A 325 -25.22 -13.98 -6.94
C GLN A 325 -25.55 -13.08 -5.74
N LEU A 326 -26.59 -12.25 -5.84
CA LEU A 326 -27.02 -11.27 -4.85
C LEU A 326 -28.46 -11.55 -4.37
N PRO A 327 -28.71 -12.70 -3.71
CA PRO A 327 -30.05 -13.05 -3.24
C PRO A 327 -30.59 -12.03 -2.22
N SER A 328 -31.91 -11.99 -2.04
CA SER A 328 -32.60 -11.00 -1.19
C SER A 328 -31.97 -10.87 0.20
N ASN A 329 -31.80 -9.63 0.67
CA ASN A 329 -31.18 -9.25 1.95
C ASN A 329 -29.68 -9.57 2.11
N SER A 330 -29.04 -10.29 1.16
CA SER A 330 -27.60 -10.62 1.26
C SER A 330 -26.71 -9.39 1.29
N VAL A 331 -27.05 -8.36 0.49
CA VAL A 331 -26.31 -7.09 0.47
C VAL A 331 -26.38 -6.41 1.83
N THR A 332 -27.55 -6.30 2.45
CA THR A 332 -27.71 -5.70 3.79
C THR A 332 -26.93 -6.45 4.86
N GLN A 333 -26.98 -7.79 4.85
CA GLN A 333 -26.21 -8.62 5.78
C GLN A 333 -24.70 -8.43 5.60
N PHE A 334 -24.25 -8.42 4.34
CA PHE A 334 -22.85 -8.23 4.01
C PHE A 334 -22.35 -6.84 4.42
N ARG A 335 -23.12 -5.79 4.14
CA ARG A 335 -22.83 -4.42 4.56
C ARG A 335 -22.62 -4.33 6.07
N HIS A 336 -23.53 -4.91 6.86
CA HIS A 336 -23.36 -4.99 8.32
C HIS A 336 -22.11 -5.78 8.72
N LEU A 337 -21.81 -6.89 8.04
CA LEU A 337 -20.64 -7.73 8.31
C LEU A 337 -19.32 -6.96 8.11
N ILE A 338 -19.18 -6.23 7.01
CA ILE A 338 -17.93 -5.53 6.66
C ILE A 338 -17.92 -4.06 7.06
N ASN A 339 -19.04 -3.53 7.57
CA ASN A 339 -19.27 -2.12 7.87
C ASN A 339 -18.95 -1.21 6.67
N ASP A 340 -19.51 -1.53 5.50
CA ASP A 340 -19.34 -0.78 4.25
C ASP A 340 -17.87 -0.47 3.86
N ASN A 341 -16.92 -1.30 4.30
CA ASN A 341 -15.49 -1.10 4.07
C ASN A 341 -15.13 -1.31 2.58
N PRO A 342 -14.60 -0.28 1.88
CA PRO A 342 -14.31 -0.35 0.44
C PRO A 342 -13.41 -1.51 0.02
N TYR A 343 -12.38 -1.79 0.81
CA TYR A 343 -11.41 -2.86 0.53
C TYR A 343 -12.04 -4.24 0.70
N LEU A 344 -12.79 -4.46 1.78
CA LEU A 344 -13.46 -5.75 2.01
C LEU A 344 -14.57 -6.00 0.98
N LEU A 345 -15.29 -4.95 0.58
CA LEU A 345 -16.27 -5.01 -0.51
C LEU A 345 -15.59 -5.40 -1.84
N THR A 346 -14.46 -4.77 -2.15
CA THR A 346 -13.72 -5.05 -3.39
C THR A 346 -13.24 -6.49 -3.46
N ILE A 347 -12.71 -7.06 -2.36
CA ILE A 347 -12.32 -8.48 -2.31
C ILE A 347 -13.51 -9.41 -2.64
N ALA A 348 -14.69 -9.13 -2.07
CA ALA A 348 -15.88 -9.94 -2.34
C ALA A 348 -16.35 -9.84 -3.78
N LEU A 349 -16.38 -8.63 -4.35
CA LEU A 349 -16.81 -8.42 -5.73
C LEU A 349 -15.79 -8.99 -6.73
N GLU A 350 -14.49 -8.85 -6.47
CA GLU A 350 -13.44 -9.51 -7.24
C GLU A 350 -13.67 -11.03 -7.26
N TYR A 351 -13.91 -11.63 -6.10
CA TYR A 351 -14.18 -13.06 -5.98
C TYR A 351 -15.44 -13.49 -6.76
N LEU A 352 -16.56 -12.79 -6.59
CA LEU A 352 -17.81 -13.11 -7.29
C LEU A 352 -17.68 -12.97 -8.81
N SER A 353 -16.94 -11.97 -9.29
CA SER A 353 -16.77 -11.68 -10.72
C SER A 353 -16.07 -12.80 -11.51
N VAL A 354 -15.36 -13.70 -10.81
CA VAL A 354 -14.66 -14.85 -11.40
C VAL A 354 -15.26 -16.20 -10.97
N HIS A 355 -16.22 -16.21 -10.04
CA HIS A 355 -16.91 -17.41 -9.56
C HIS A 355 -18.43 -17.28 -9.74
N PRO A 356 -18.96 -17.46 -10.96
CA PRO A 356 -20.37 -17.20 -11.28
C PRO A 356 -21.37 -18.10 -10.52
N LYS A 357 -20.90 -19.23 -9.96
CA LYS A 357 -21.72 -20.16 -9.16
C LYS A 357 -21.77 -19.80 -7.68
N GLN A 358 -20.94 -18.86 -7.22
CA GLN A 358 -20.88 -18.45 -5.83
C GLN A 358 -21.77 -17.24 -5.62
N THR A 359 -22.39 -17.18 -4.45
CA THR A 359 -23.27 -16.10 -4.02
C THR A 359 -22.66 -15.30 -2.88
N LEU A 360 -23.20 -14.12 -2.62
CA LEU A 360 -22.82 -13.30 -1.48
C LEU A 360 -23.12 -14.01 -0.14
N LEU A 361 -24.15 -14.87 -0.08
CA LEU A 361 -24.45 -15.69 1.10
C LEU A 361 -23.36 -16.74 1.36
N ASP A 362 -22.81 -17.36 0.30
CA ASP A 362 -21.70 -18.31 0.43
C ASP A 362 -20.47 -17.61 1.04
N ILE A 363 -20.18 -16.40 0.58
CA ILE A 363 -19.12 -15.55 1.14
C ILE A 363 -19.39 -15.26 2.62
N ILE A 364 -20.59 -14.77 2.97
CA ILE A 364 -20.96 -14.45 4.36
C ILE A 364 -20.75 -15.67 5.27
N SER A 365 -21.16 -16.86 4.82
CA SER A 365 -21.11 -18.09 5.63
C SER A 365 -19.69 -18.52 6.01
N THR A 366 -18.69 -18.17 5.19
CA THR A 366 -17.28 -18.54 5.39
C THR A 366 -16.38 -17.36 5.75
N ALA A 367 -16.90 -16.13 5.71
CA ALA A 367 -16.12 -14.89 5.78
C ALA A 367 -15.21 -14.80 7.02
N SER A 368 -15.70 -15.24 8.18
CA SER A 368 -15.00 -15.21 9.47
C SER A 368 -14.25 -16.51 9.79
N THR A 369 -13.83 -17.27 8.76
CA THR A 369 -13.09 -18.55 8.91
C THR A 369 -11.77 -18.54 8.15
N ASP A 370 -10.88 -19.50 8.46
CA ASP A 370 -9.61 -19.67 7.75
C ASP A 370 -9.72 -20.23 6.32
N VAL A 371 -10.93 -20.53 5.84
CA VAL A 371 -11.17 -20.98 4.46
C VAL A 371 -11.93 -19.95 3.62
N GLY A 372 -12.37 -18.85 4.25
CA GLY A 372 -13.10 -17.78 3.57
C GLY A 372 -12.19 -16.87 2.76
N ILE A 373 -12.81 -16.05 1.90
CA ILE A 373 -12.10 -15.13 0.99
C ILE A 373 -11.25 -14.08 1.71
N TYR A 374 -11.52 -13.83 3.00
CA TYR A 374 -10.81 -12.86 3.83
C TYR A 374 -9.63 -13.46 4.61
N GLN A 375 -9.36 -14.77 4.50
CA GLN A 375 -8.32 -15.47 5.27
C GLN A 375 -6.98 -14.72 5.24
N ALA A 376 -6.49 -14.35 4.07
CA ALA A 376 -5.19 -13.71 3.93
C ALA A 376 -5.12 -12.35 4.65
N HIS A 377 -6.21 -11.57 4.61
CA HIS A 377 -6.32 -10.28 5.30
C HIS A 377 -6.41 -10.47 6.82
N LEU A 378 -7.28 -11.35 7.27
CA LEU A 378 -7.50 -11.63 8.69
C LEU A 378 -6.24 -12.21 9.35
N ARG A 379 -5.55 -13.13 8.67
CA ARG A 379 -4.28 -13.71 9.16
C ARG A 379 -3.16 -12.68 9.22
N ASN A 380 -3.11 -11.71 8.31
CA ASN A 380 -2.15 -10.60 8.39
C ASN A 380 -2.44 -9.71 9.61
N LEU A 381 -3.71 -9.40 9.89
CA LEU A 381 -4.09 -8.68 11.10
C LEU A 381 -3.73 -9.47 12.36
N TRP A 382 -3.95 -10.80 12.36
CA TRP A 382 -3.56 -11.68 13.45
C TRP A 382 -2.07 -11.63 13.74
N LEU A 383 -1.22 -11.84 12.72
CA LEU A 383 0.24 -11.83 12.88
C LEU A 383 0.75 -10.50 13.47
N LYS A 384 0.14 -9.38 13.10
CA LYS A 384 0.49 -8.07 13.66
C LYS A 384 0.10 -7.93 15.14
N LEU A 385 -1.01 -8.56 15.54
CA LEU A 385 -1.46 -8.56 16.93
C LEU A 385 -0.60 -9.50 17.79
N GLU A 386 -0.27 -10.68 17.27
CA GLU A 386 0.59 -11.66 17.95
C GLU A 386 2.00 -11.10 18.24
N GLN A 387 2.51 -10.24 17.36
CA GLN A 387 3.77 -9.52 17.58
C GLN A 387 3.71 -8.49 18.74
N ASN A 388 2.52 -8.17 19.25
CA ASN A 388 2.33 -7.19 20.32
C ASN A 388 1.24 -7.64 21.31
N SER A 389 1.64 -8.34 22.36
CA SER A 389 0.75 -8.92 23.37
C SER A 389 -0.15 -7.90 24.09
N GLU A 390 0.31 -6.64 24.24
CA GLU A 390 -0.52 -5.57 24.82
C GLU A 390 -1.68 -5.21 23.88
N LEU A 391 -1.38 -4.99 22.59
CA LEU A 391 -2.40 -4.68 21.59
C LEU A 391 -3.39 -5.83 21.39
N GLU A 392 -2.90 -7.08 21.44
CA GLU A 392 -3.75 -8.27 21.42
C GLU A 392 -4.74 -8.27 22.60
N ALA A 393 -4.25 -8.05 23.83
CA ALA A 393 -5.09 -8.00 25.02
C ALA A 393 -6.14 -6.86 24.96
N LEU A 394 -5.73 -5.69 24.46
CA LEU A 394 -6.63 -4.56 24.26
C LEU A 394 -7.72 -4.89 23.23
N PHE A 395 -7.35 -5.48 22.09
CA PHE A 395 -8.33 -5.82 21.06
C PHE A 395 -9.26 -6.95 21.50
N LYS A 396 -8.77 -7.95 22.24
CA LYS A 396 -9.59 -8.97 22.94
C LYS A 396 -10.67 -8.33 23.81
N LYS A 397 -10.32 -7.29 24.58
CA LYS A 397 -11.29 -6.53 25.40
C LYS A 397 -12.36 -5.87 24.54
N VAL A 398 -11.98 -5.31 23.39
CA VAL A 398 -12.90 -4.61 22.47
C VAL A 398 -13.88 -5.58 21.81
N ILE A 399 -13.42 -6.76 21.34
CA ILE A 399 -14.30 -7.74 20.67
C ILE A 399 -15.20 -8.53 21.64
N LYS A 400 -14.81 -8.68 22.91
CA LYS A 400 -15.66 -9.34 23.94
C LYS A 400 -16.79 -8.43 24.44
N SER A 401 -16.66 -7.11 24.30
CA SER A 401 -17.67 -6.16 24.74
C SER A 401 -18.75 -5.93 23.67
N PRO A 402 -20.05 -6.07 23.97
CA PRO A 402 -21.12 -5.69 23.05
C PRO A 402 -21.21 -4.16 22.87
N ASN A 403 -20.74 -3.40 23.87
CA ASN A 403 -20.77 -1.95 23.91
C ASN A 403 -19.40 -1.34 23.58
N LYS A 404 -19.37 -0.02 23.39
CA LYS A 404 -18.11 0.72 23.23
C LYS A 404 -17.20 0.53 24.45
N VAL A 405 -15.90 0.44 24.21
CA VAL A 405 -14.89 0.28 25.27
C VAL A 405 -14.09 1.57 25.40
N MET A 406 -13.90 2.04 26.63
CA MET A 406 -13.00 3.16 26.92
C MET A 406 -11.57 2.66 27.01
N LEU A 407 -10.72 3.15 26.11
CA LEU A 407 -9.27 2.93 26.10
C LEU A 407 -8.56 4.27 26.29
N LYS A 408 -7.28 4.23 26.69
CA LYS A 408 -6.45 5.43 26.69
C LYS A 408 -6.25 5.91 25.24
N PRO A 409 -6.10 7.23 24.98
CA PRO A 409 -5.98 7.76 23.62
C PRO A 409 -4.93 7.05 22.75
N HIS A 410 -3.69 6.90 23.25
CA HIS A 410 -2.64 6.21 22.50
C HIS A 410 -3.00 4.75 22.14
N GLN A 411 -3.71 4.03 23.02
CA GLN A 411 -4.14 2.65 22.79
C GLN A 411 -5.21 2.57 21.69
N SER A 412 -6.21 3.48 21.73
CA SER A 412 -7.20 3.57 20.66
C SER A 412 -6.55 3.91 19.32
N ASP A 413 -5.60 4.84 19.31
CA ASP A 413 -4.93 5.27 18.08
C ASP A 413 -4.11 4.16 17.44
N PHE A 414 -3.43 3.32 18.24
CA PHE A 414 -2.70 2.16 17.70
C PHE A 414 -3.65 1.15 17.03
N LEU A 415 -4.72 0.75 17.71
CA LEU A 415 -5.70 -0.19 17.15
C LEU A 415 -6.41 0.41 15.92
N GLN A 416 -6.69 1.71 15.92
CA GLN A 416 -7.35 2.39 14.81
C GLN A 416 -6.43 2.48 13.59
N ARG A 417 -5.14 2.77 13.79
CA ARG A 417 -4.11 2.76 12.73
C ARG A 417 -3.93 1.38 12.09
N MET A 418 -4.02 0.32 12.89
CA MET A 418 -4.06 -1.06 12.39
C MET A 418 -5.33 -1.36 11.58
N GLY A 419 -6.36 -0.51 11.67
CA GLY A 419 -7.64 -0.68 11.01
C GLY A 419 -8.58 -1.64 11.72
N LEU A 420 -8.33 -1.97 13.00
CA LEU A 420 -9.08 -2.96 13.77
C LEU A 420 -10.30 -2.38 14.48
N VAL A 421 -10.24 -1.11 14.88
CA VAL A 421 -11.31 -0.41 15.62
C VAL A 421 -11.70 0.90 14.94
N LYS A 422 -12.87 1.41 15.30
CA LYS A 422 -13.31 2.79 15.02
C LYS A 422 -13.49 3.52 16.34
N ILE A 423 -12.95 4.73 16.43
CA ILE A 423 -13.21 5.65 17.54
C ILE A 423 -14.55 6.33 17.25
N LEU A 424 -15.44 6.38 18.25
CA LEU A 424 -16.76 6.98 18.12
C LEU A 424 -16.72 8.48 18.47
N PRO A 425 -17.56 9.33 17.84
CA PRO A 425 -17.63 10.76 18.15
C PRO A 425 -17.88 11.06 19.62
N GLU A 426 -18.71 10.26 20.28
CA GLU A 426 -19.03 10.33 21.71
C GLU A 426 -17.96 9.69 22.62
N GLY A 427 -16.79 9.37 22.07
CA GLY A 427 -15.68 8.71 22.77
C GLY A 427 -15.88 7.20 22.95
N GLY A 428 -14.74 6.50 23.09
CA GLY A 428 -14.67 5.03 23.16
C GLY A 428 -14.49 4.39 21.78
N VAL A 429 -14.23 3.08 21.78
CA VAL A 429 -13.95 2.31 20.56
C VAL A 429 -14.89 1.12 20.39
N LYS A 430 -15.14 0.75 19.14
CA LYS A 430 -15.78 -0.51 18.73
C LYS A 430 -14.92 -1.23 17.69
N PRO A 431 -15.08 -2.57 17.51
CA PRO A 431 -14.51 -3.24 16.35
C PRO A 431 -14.92 -2.50 15.07
N ARG A 432 -14.01 -2.38 14.12
CA ARG A 432 -14.28 -1.65 12.88
C ARG A 432 -15.42 -2.26 12.08
N CYS A 433 -15.54 -3.58 12.10
CA CYS A 433 -16.63 -4.33 11.48
C CYS A 433 -16.86 -5.65 12.22
N GLU A 434 -18.03 -6.25 11.97
CA GLU A 434 -18.44 -7.49 12.62
C GLU A 434 -17.62 -8.69 12.13
N LEU A 435 -17.12 -8.66 10.89
CA LEU A 435 -16.18 -9.65 10.36
C LEU A 435 -14.99 -9.87 11.31
N TYR A 436 -14.41 -8.78 11.80
CA TYR A 436 -13.27 -8.86 12.71
C TYR A 436 -13.70 -9.39 14.07
N ARG A 437 -14.82 -8.92 14.61
CA ARG A 437 -15.35 -9.46 15.88
C ARG A 437 -15.53 -10.97 15.80
N GLN A 438 -16.21 -11.46 14.77
CA GLN A 438 -16.50 -12.89 14.60
C GLN A 438 -15.23 -13.73 14.43
N TYR A 439 -14.33 -13.33 13.52
CA TYR A 439 -13.10 -14.08 13.26
C TYR A 439 -12.26 -14.19 14.53
N PHE A 440 -11.93 -13.07 15.16
CA PHE A 440 -11.04 -13.10 16.32
C PHE A 440 -11.68 -13.75 17.55
N SER A 441 -13.00 -13.58 17.77
CA SER A 441 -13.69 -14.25 18.89
C SER A 441 -13.70 -15.77 18.75
N ARG A 442 -13.63 -16.31 17.52
CA ARG A 442 -13.60 -17.75 17.27
C ARG A 442 -12.34 -18.43 17.81
N TYR A 443 -11.20 -17.74 17.79
CA TYR A 443 -9.89 -18.32 18.13
C TYR A 443 -9.32 -17.81 19.46
N TRP A 444 -9.86 -16.74 20.03
CA TRP A 444 -9.40 -16.13 21.29
C TRP A 444 -10.30 -16.43 22.49
N SER A 445 -10.82 -17.66 22.57
CA SER A 445 -11.58 -18.18 23.71
C SER A 445 -11.00 -17.70 25.05
#